data_AF-A0A160PMQ8-F1
#
_entry.id   AF-A0A160PMQ8-F1
#
_cell.length_a   1.000
_cell.length_b   1.000
_cell.length_c   1.000
_cell.angle_alpha   90.00
_cell.angle_beta   90.00
_cell.angle_gamma   90.00
#
_symmetry.space_group_name_H-M   'P 1'
#
loop_
_entity.id
_entity.type
_entity.pdbx_description
1 polymer ?
#
loop_
_entity_poly.entity_id
_entity_poly.type
_entity_poly.pdbx_seq_one_letter_code
_entity_poly.pdbx_strand_id
1 'polypeptide(L)'
;MEAQRFCYFPCHNRHMRYSRVLPALFITAALSIPTASAATLSADTEREMCVANNTENSAVVSFWNSLEDTVREQRLDELDTLDPGLKAAIESYIAQDADAPTAAELQVRLDNIGSGEGLAMLLPNDPTLADPNAEQSFKTEYTYDEAVDIINGFSDDPASGVLTQLQQAATTGTRTAEIRAEVFADRAPDYNESQTALKEDFQNCVDAIDDARPIPLQYILLGGAIALAVIVLAIRAWSNSRKTSKHSQ
;
A
#
# COMPACT_ATOMS: atom_id res chain seq x y z
N MET A 1 29.69 -52.64 -50.66
CA MET A 1 30.09 -51.94 -51.90
C MET A 1 29.10 -50.81 -52.13
N GLU A 2 29.65 -49.62 -52.44
CA GLU A 2 29.02 -48.40 -53.01
C GLU A 2 27.84 -47.76 -52.24
N ALA A 3 27.90 -46.57 -51.63
CA ALA A 3 28.53 -45.26 -51.91
C ALA A 3 27.80 -44.37 -52.95
N GLN A 4 27.60 -43.11 -52.52
CA GLN A 4 27.38 -41.85 -53.29
C GLN A 4 25.93 -41.49 -53.66
N ARG A 5 25.33 -40.39 -53.16
CA ARG A 5 25.58 -38.92 -53.27
C ARG A 5 25.03 -38.29 -54.55
N PHE A 6 24.68 -37.00 -54.40
CA PHE A 6 24.27 -35.95 -55.37
C PHE A 6 22.77 -35.86 -55.67
N CYS A 7 22.11 -34.70 -55.83
CA CYS A 7 22.30 -33.28 -55.51
C CYS A 7 21.01 -32.56 -55.99
N TYR A 8 20.68 -31.38 -55.45
CA TYR A 8 20.23 -30.15 -56.17
C TYR A 8 19.30 -29.25 -55.33
N PHE A 9 19.80 -28.08 -54.95
CA PHE A 9 19.05 -26.83 -54.72
C PHE A 9 18.85 -26.13 -56.09
N PRO A 10 17.82 -25.27 -56.31
CA PRO A 10 17.95 -23.85 -55.93
C PRO A 10 16.64 -23.09 -55.59
N CYS A 11 16.87 -21.89 -55.04
CA CYS A 11 15.97 -20.82 -54.59
C CYS A 11 14.90 -20.36 -55.60
N HIS A 12 13.71 -19.97 -55.11
CA HIS A 12 13.13 -18.65 -55.47
C HIS A 12 12.07 -18.14 -54.49
N ASN A 13 12.08 -16.82 -54.40
CA ASN A 13 11.49 -15.93 -53.41
C ASN A 13 10.22 -15.29 -54.00
N ARG A 14 9.09 -15.22 -53.27
CA ARG A 14 8.12 -14.10 -53.40
C ARG A 14 7.01 -14.08 -52.35
N HIS A 15 6.94 -12.94 -51.69
CA HIS A 15 5.90 -12.44 -50.80
C HIS A 15 4.49 -12.39 -51.43
N MET A 16 3.46 -12.66 -50.62
CA MET A 16 2.37 -11.72 -50.29
C MET A 16 1.54 -12.28 -49.11
N ARG A 17 1.67 -11.66 -47.93
CA ARG A 17 0.64 -10.83 -47.28
C ARG A 17 -0.68 -11.56 -47.01
N TYR A 18 -0.88 -11.95 -45.74
CA TYR A 18 -2.13 -11.64 -45.05
C TYR A 18 -1.82 -11.08 -43.67
N SER A 19 -2.40 -9.92 -43.43
CA SER A 19 -2.33 -9.07 -42.24
C SER A 19 -3.53 -9.37 -41.34
N ARG A 20 -3.46 -8.89 -40.09
CA ARG A 20 -4.34 -9.10 -38.90
C ARG A 20 -3.75 -10.18 -38.00
N VAL A 21 -3.20 -9.86 -36.82
CA VAL A 21 -3.92 -9.35 -35.64
C VAL A 21 -3.10 -8.29 -34.89
N LEU A 22 -3.69 -7.11 -34.65
CA LEU A 22 -3.37 -6.15 -33.57
C LEU A 22 -4.14 -6.58 -32.30
N PRO A 23 -3.92 -6.00 -31.12
CA PRO A 23 -2.70 -5.52 -30.45
C PRO A 23 -2.58 -6.15 -29.05
N ALA A 24 -1.38 -6.33 -28.49
CA ALA A 24 -1.25 -6.59 -27.04
C ALA A 24 -0.74 -5.31 -26.37
N LEU A 25 -1.56 -4.79 -25.47
CA LEU A 25 -1.39 -3.53 -24.77
C LEU A 25 -0.01 -3.43 -24.11
N PHE A 26 0.67 -2.29 -24.32
CA PHE A 26 1.53 -1.74 -23.29
C PHE A 26 0.64 -1.27 -22.15
N ILE A 27 0.41 -2.12 -21.15
CA ILE A 27 -0.02 -1.64 -19.84
C ILE A 27 1.27 -1.16 -19.18
N THR A 28 1.58 0.13 -19.33
CA THR A 28 2.29 0.84 -18.28
C THR A 28 1.38 0.78 -17.07
N ALA A 29 1.62 -0.19 -16.19
CA ALA A 29 1.12 -0.12 -14.84
C ALA A 29 1.76 1.13 -14.24
N ALA A 30 0.97 2.21 -14.15
CA ALA A 30 1.28 3.26 -13.20
C ALA A 30 1.39 2.55 -11.85
N LEU A 31 2.60 2.57 -11.28
CA LEU A 31 2.86 2.05 -9.95
C LEU A 31 2.06 2.92 -8.98
N SER A 32 0.83 2.50 -8.70
CA SER A 32 0.06 3.01 -7.57
C SER A 32 0.68 2.39 -6.33
N ILE A 33 1.63 3.12 -5.74
CA ILE A 33 2.19 2.83 -4.42
C ILE A 33 1.21 3.41 -3.40
N PRO A 34 0.65 2.59 -2.52
CA PRO A 34 0.61 2.98 -1.11
C PRO A 34 1.17 1.83 -0.26
N THR A 35 1.58 2.04 0.98
CA THR A 35 0.69 1.80 2.13
C THR A 35 1.51 1.93 3.41
N ALA A 36 1.00 2.63 4.45
CA ALA A 36 1.80 3.05 5.60
C ALA A 36 1.04 3.84 6.72
N SER A 37 -0.10 3.39 7.25
CA SER A 37 -0.89 4.18 8.22
C SER A 37 -0.30 4.20 9.61
N ALA A 38 -0.21 5.37 10.25
CA ALA A 38 0.31 5.66 11.59
C ALA A 38 1.83 5.58 11.80
N ALA A 39 2.62 5.99 10.80
CA ALA A 39 3.72 6.85 11.18
C ALA A 39 3.10 8.10 11.82
N THR A 40 3.61 8.60 12.93
CA THR A 40 3.20 9.93 13.40
C THR A 40 3.78 10.92 12.39
N LEU A 41 3.07 11.12 11.27
CA LEU A 41 3.45 12.07 10.24
C LEU A 41 3.34 13.43 10.90
N SER A 42 4.50 14.07 11.04
CA SER A 42 4.62 15.40 11.62
C SER A 42 5.04 16.35 10.52
N ALA A 43 4.36 17.50 10.45
CA ALA A 43 4.75 18.56 9.54
C ALA A 43 6.00 19.28 10.10
N ASP A 44 7.09 19.23 9.35
CA ASP A 44 8.18 20.19 9.47
C ASP A 44 7.83 21.40 8.60
N THR A 45 7.17 22.37 9.22
CA THR A 45 6.69 23.58 8.53
C THR A 45 7.83 24.52 8.11
N GLU A 46 9.01 24.41 8.71
CA GLU A 46 10.18 25.21 8.31
C GLU A 46 10.81 24.66 7.03
N ARG A 47 10.85 23.33 6.91
CA ARG A 47 11.40 22.62 5.76
C ARG A 47 10.36 22.29 4.68
N GLU A 48 9.08 22.53 4.95
CA GLU A 48 7.93 22.13 4.12
C GLU A 48 7.92 20.62 3.82
N MET A 49 8.11 19.79 4.85
CA MET A 49 8.20 18.33 4.72
C MET A 49 7.28 17.60 5.70
N CYS A 50 6.85 16.41 5.31
CA CYS A 50 6.21 15.45 6.19
C CYS A 50 7.24 14.45 6.71
N VAL A 51 7.40 14.38 8.03
CA VAL A 51 8.37 13.49 8.70
C VAL A 51 7.63 12.33 9.35
N ALA A 52 7.96 11.12 8.91
CA ALA A 52 7.40 9.88 9.43
C ALA A 52 8.22 9.40 10.64
N ASN A 53 7.58 9.35 11.80
CA ASN A 53 8.16 8.81 13.04
C ASN A 53 7.44 7.51 13.44
N ASN A 54 8.16 6.60 14.13
CA ASN A 54 7.62 5.35 14.67
C ASN A 54 6.90 4.45 13.65
N THR A 55 7.45 4.35 12.44
CA THR A 55 6.87 3.60 11.30
C THR A 55 6.66 2.10 11.61
N GLU A 56 7.44 1.54 12.53
CA GLU A 56 7.33 0.15 12.99
C GLU A 56 6.00 -0.13 13.75
N ASN A 57 5.39 0.90 14.35
CA ASN A 57 4.13 0.78 15.10
C ASN A 57 2.92 1.28 14.32
N SER A 58 3.07 1.40 13.01
CA SER A 58 2.03 1.90 12.12
C SER A 58 0.84 0.90 12.09
N ALA A 59 -0.40 1.39 11.99
CA ALA A 59 -1.62 0.63 11.75
C ALA A 59 -1.52 -0.30 10.52
N VAL A 60 -0.74 0.05 9.48
CA VAL A 60 -0.50 -0.86 8.34
C VAL A 60 0.46 -1.98 8.68
N VAL A 61 1.58 -1.66 9.35
CA VAL A 61 2.53 -2.69 9.80
C VAL A 61 1.86 -3.64 10.80
N SER A 62 1.10 -3.09 11.74
CA SER A 62 0.35 -3.89 12.72
C SER A 62 -0.77 -4.71 12.08
N PHE A 63 -1.45 -4.20 11.04
CA PHE A 63 -2.37 -5.01 10.24
C PHE A 63 -1.67 -6.23 9.65
N TRP A 64 -0.55 -6.03 8.94
CA TRP A 64 0.18 -7.12 8.28
C TRP A 64 0.77 -8.11 9.28
N ASN A 65 1.37 -7.63 10.36
CA ASN A 65 1.90 -8.49 11.44
C ASN A 65 0.77 -9.35 12.04
N SER A 66 -0.37 -8.73 12.36
CA SER A 66 -1.53 -9.45 12.89
C SER A 66 -2.10 -10.46 11.90
N LEU A 67 -2.08 -10.14 10.59
CA LEU A 67 -2.51 -11.04 9.54
C LEU A 67 -1.59 -12.25 9.44
N GLU A 68 -0.27 -12.06 9.39
CA GLU A 68 0.71 -13.15 9.33
C GLU A 68 0.69 -14.02 10.59
N ASP A 69 0.49 -13.43 11.76
CA ASP A 69 0.28 -14.18 13.00
C ASP A 69 -0.95 -15.08 12.91
N THR A 70 -2.05 -14.57 12.36
CA THR A 70 -3.29 -15.36 12.16
C THR A 70 -3.09 -16.48 11.14
N VAL A 71 -2.44 -16.18 10.01
CA VAL A 71 -2.12 -17.15 8.96
C VAL A 71 -1.25 -18.28 9.52
N ARG A 72 -0.20 -17.93 10.27
CA ARG A 72 0.71 -18.89 10.89
C ARG A 72 -0.01 -19.74 11.91
N GLU A 73 -0.79 -19.13 12.82
CA GLU A 73 -1.55 -19.84 13.84
C GLU A 73 -2.49 -20.87 13.22
N GLN A 74 -3.29 -20.44 12.23
CA GLN A 74 -4.20 -21.33 11.51
C GLN A 74 -3.44 -22.46 10.80
N ARG A 75 -2.30 -22.16 10.17
CA ARG A 75 -1.52 -23.19 9.49
C ARG A 75 -0.90 -24.20 10.47
N LEU A 76 -0.38 -23.74 11.60
CA LEU A 76 0.16 -24.60 12.64
C LEU A 76 -0.93 -25.51 13.23
N ASP A 77 -2.16 -25.02 13.41
CA ASP A 77 -3.30 -25.84 13.83
C ASP A 77 -3.67 -26.93 12.81
N GLU A 78 -3.67 -26.60 11.51
CA GLU A 78 -3.88 -27.60 10.45
C GLU A 78 -2.78 -28.67 10.46
N LEU A 79 -1.52 -28.27 10.65
CA LEU A 79 -0.37 -29.18 10.72
C LEU A 79 -0.41 -30.07 11.96
N ASP A 80 -0.82 -29.54 13.12
CA ASP A 80 -0.95 -30.30 14.37
C ASP A 80 -2.04 -31.37 14.28
N THR A 81 -3.09 -31.12 13.49
CA THR A 81 -4.11 -32.13 13.21
C THR A 81 -3.54 -33.32 12.42
N LEU A 82 -2.55 -33.09 11.56
CA LEU A 82 -1.89 -34.13 10.76
C LEU A 82 -0.78 -34.86 11.54
N ASP A 83 -0.05 -34.14 12.39
CA ASP A 83 1.01 -34.66 13.26
C ASP A 83 0.90 -34.02 14.66
N PRO A 84 0.18 -34.66 15.60
CA PRO A 84 -0.06 -34.11 16.92
C PRO A 84 1.22 -33.71 17.68
N GLY A 85 1.24 -32.49 18.22
CA GLY A 85 2.41 -31.91 18.89
C GLY A 85 3.43 -31.29 17.95
N LEU A 86 3.13 -31.15 16.65
CA LEU A 86 3.97 -30.42 15.71
C LEU A 86 3.91 -28.92 15.94
N LYS A 87 2.73 -28.36 16.25
CA LYS A 87 2.59 -26.93 16.57
C LYS A 87 3.45 -26.55 17.77
N ALA A 88 3.27 -27.24 18.89
CA ALA A 88 4.04 -26.99 20.11
C ALA A 88 5.56 -27.14 19.90
N ALA A 89 5.97 -28.09 19.06
CA ALA A 89 7.37 -28.28 18.71
C ALA A 89 7.95 -27.11 17.90
N ILE A 90 7.19 -26.59 16.92
CA ILE A 90 7.61 -25.43 16.12
C ILE A 90 7.62 -24.15 16.99
N GLU A 91 6.62 -23.95 17.84
CA GLU A 91 6.56 -22.82 18.77
C GLU A 91 7.73 -22.85 19.76
N SER A 92 8.08 -24.02 20.29
CA SER A 92 9.23 -24.20 21.17
C SER A 92 10.56 -23.88 20.46
N TYR A 93 10.69 -24.26 19.18
CA TYR A 93 11.83 -23.87 18.34
C TYR A 93 11.91 -22.36 18.09
N ILE A 94 10.77 -21.70 17.83
CA ILE A 94 10.70 -20.23 17.68
C ILE A 94 11.10 -19.53 18.99
N ALA A 95 10.62 -20.03 20.13
CA ALA A 95 10.93 -19.52 21.46
C ALA A 95 12.38 -19.80 21.91
N GLN A 96 13.09 -20.67 21.18
CA GLN A 96 14.44 -21.13 21.51
C GLN A 96 14.51 -21.80 22.90
N ASP A 97 13.51 -22.62 23.23
CA ASP A 97 13.52 -23.37 24.48
C ASP A 97 14.70 -24.36 24.52
N ALA A 98 15.18 -24.67 25.71
CA ALA A 98 16.33 -25.57 25.91
C ALA A 98 16.11 -26.98 25.35
N ASP A 99 14.84 -27.38 25.23
CA ASP A 99 14.39 -28.72 24.87
C ASP A 99 13.84 -28.76 23.43
N ALA A 100 13.91 -27.64 22.71
CA ALA A 100 13.28 -27.47 21.42
C ALA A 100 13.88 -28.43 20.37
N PRO A 101 13.06 -29.05 19.53
CA PRO A 101 13.54 -29.83 18.39
C PRO A 101 14.38 -28.98 17.45
N THR A 102 15.34 -29.60 16.79
CA THR A 102 16.17 -28.93 15.78
C THR A 102 15.37 -28.64 14.50
N ALA A 103 15.82 -27.66 13.73
CA ALA A 103 15.22 -27.34 12.43
C ALA A 103 15.16 -28.56 11.49
N ALA A 104 16.16 -29.44 11.53
CA ALA A 104 16.20 -30.65 10.72
C ALA A 104 15.13 -31.68 11.15
N GLU A 105 14.92 -31.85 12.46
CA GLU A 105 13.88 -32.73 12.99
C GLU A 105 12.48 -32.22 12.62
N LEU A 106 12.26 -30.92 12.72
CA LEU A 106 11.00 -30.28 12.32
C LEU A 106 10.76 -30.41 10.80
N GLN A 107 11.78 -30.18 9.98
CA GLN A 107 11.64 -30.34 8.52
C GLN A 107 11.30 -31.78 8.13
N VAL A 108 11.92 -32.78 8.77
CA VAL A 108 11.57 -34.19 8.53
C VAL A 108 10.11 -34.48 8.89
N ARG A 109 9.59 -33.93 9.99
CA ARG A 109 8.17 -34.07 10.35
C ARG A 109 7.26 -33.45 9.29
N LEU A 110 7.56 -32.23 8.84
CA LEU A 110 6.84 -31.53 7.78
C LEU A 110 6.84 -32.29 6.44
N ASP A 111 7.96 -32.92 6.10
CA ASP A 111 8.10 -33.74 4.90
C ASP A 111 7.29 -35.04 5.00
N ASN A 112 7.26 -35.68 6.18
CA ASN A 112 6.54 -36.93 6.42
C ASN A 112 5.02 -36.79 6.28
N ILE A 113 4.47 -35.64 6.66
CA ILE A 113 3.05 -35.33 6.46
C ILE A 113 2.74 -34.77 5.07
N GLY A 114 3.76 -34.62 4.22
CA GLY A 114 3.59 -34.08 2.87
C GLY A 114 3.05 -32.65 2.85
N SER A 115 3.45 -31.82 3.82
CA SER A 115 2.95 -30.44 3.96
C SER A 115 3.17 -29.58 2.71
N GLY A 116 4.19 -29.91 1.91
CA GLY A 116 4.58 -29.13 0.73
C GLY A 116 5.24 -27.79 1.06
N GLU A 117 5.58 -27.57 2.33
CA GLU A 117 6.09 -26.31 2.87
C GLU A 117 7.40 -26.53 3.64
N GLY A 118 8.30 -25.56 3.56
CA GLY A 118 9.53 -25.56 4.37
C GLY A 118 9.30 -24.94 5.74
N LEU A 119 10.06 -25.35 6.75
CA LEU A 119 10.02 -24.77 8.10
C LEU A 119 10.16 -23.25 8.06
N ALA A 120 11.01 -22.71 7.17
CA ALA A 120 11.24 -21.27 7.01
C ALA A 120 9.93 -20.48 6.79
N MET A 121 8.98 -21.04 6.02
CA MET A 121 7.69 -20.40 5.73
C MET A 121 6.77 -20.30 6.95
N LEU A 122 7.06 -21.04 8.03
CA LEU A 122 6.28 -21.07 9.27
C LEU A 122 6.94 -20.22 10.37
N LEU A 123 8.11 -19.64 10.12
CA LEU A 123 8.82 -18.81 11.09
C LEU A 123 8.39 -17.33 10.97
N PRO A 124 8.29 -16.60 12.09
CA PRO A 124 7.81 -15.21 12.12
C PRO A 124 8.68 -14.18 11.37
N ASN A 125 9.87 -14.56 10.89
CA ASN A 125 10.85 -13.64 10.30
C ASN A 125 11.30 -14.06 8.88
N ASP A 126 10.48 -14.78 8.11
CA ASP A 126 10.84 -15.04 6.72
C ASP A 126 10.72 -13.75 5.89
N PRO A 127 11.83 -13.17 5.38
CA PRO A 127 11.80 -11.95 4.59
C PRO A 127 11.06 -12.11 3.25
N THR A 128 10.73 -13.34 2.84
CA THR A 128 9.89 -13.60 1.65
C THR A 128 8.38 -13.48 1.92
N LEU A 129 7.99 -13.35 3.20
CA LEU A 129 6.60 -13.17 3.65
C LEU A 129 6.30 -11.74 4.11
N ALA A 130 7.30 -10.87 4.07
CA ALA A 130 7.10 -9.46 4.27
C ALA A 130 6.12 -8.96 3.20
N ASP A 131 5.25 -8.01 3.56
CA ASP A 131 4.37 -7.27 2.65
C ASP A 131 5.00 -7.20 1.24
N PRO A 132 4.29 -7.49 0.14
CA PRO A 132 4.86 -7.27 -1.19
C PRO A 132 5.43 -5.85 -1.39
N ASN A 133 5.14 -4.90 -0.48
CA ASN A 133 5.73 -3.58 -0.36
C ASN A 133 6.82 -3.42 0.74
N ALA A 134 7.15 -4.44 1.54
CA ALA A 134 8.11 -4.37 2.66
C ALA A 134 9.55 -4.05 2.26
N GLU A 135 9.95 -4.35 1.01
CA GLU A 135 11.24 -3.88 0.48
C GLU A 135 11.28 -2.35 0.30
N GLN A 136 10.12 -1.67 0.36
CA GLN A 136 10.00 -0.21 0.37
C GLN A 136 9.76 0.26 1.81
N SER A 137 10.79 0.16 2.63
CA SER A 137 10.83 0.81 3.94
C SER A 137 10.27 2.23 3.87
N PHE A 138 9.36 2.58 4.77
CA PHE A 138 8.84 3.94 4.95
C PHE A 138 9.98 4.95 4.81
N LYS A 139 9.83 5.94 3.93
CA LYS A 139 10.77 7.06 3.94
C LYS A 139 10.58 7.79 5.26
N THR A 140 11.67 8.22 5.88
CA THR A 140 11.61 9.05 7.08
C THR A 140 11.12 10.46 6.76
N GLU A 141 11.38 10.96 5.55
CA GLU A 141 11.00 12.30 5.11
C GLU A 141 10.32 12.23 3.73
N TYR A 142 9.25 13.00 3.57
CA TYR A 142 8.51 13.21 2.33
C TYR A 142 8.42 14.71 2.06
N THR A 143 8.75 15.13 0.85
CA THR A 143 8.51 16.52 0.42
C THR A 143 7.01 16.80 0.28
N TYR A 144 6.63 18.09 0.28
CA TYR A 144 5.24 18.51 0.04
C TYR A 144 4.64 17.87 -1.23
N ASP A 145 5.34 17.94 -2.37
CA ASP A 145 4.85 17.38 -3.64
C ASP A 145 4.72 15.86 -3.58
N GLU A 146 5.68 15.16 -2.95
CA GLU A 146 5.59 13.71 -2.73
C GLU A 146 4.40 13.33 -1.85
N ALA A 147 4.12 14.10 -0.79
CA ALA A 147 2.98 13.88 0.08
C ALA A 147 1.65 14.07 -0.67
N VAL A 148 1.55 15.11 -1.50
CA VAL A 148 0.37 15.35 -2.36
C VAL A 148 0.20 14.22 -3.38
N ASP A 149 1.28 13.78 -4.02
CA ASP A 149 1.25 12.66 -4.98
C ASP A 149 0.79 11.35 -4.29
N ILE A 150 1.26 11.10 -3.07
CA ILE A 150 0.82 9.94 -2.27
C ILE A 150 -0.68 10.02 -1.97
N ILE A 151 -1.19 11.16 -1.50
CA ILE A 151 -2.63 11.38 -1.22
C ILE A 151 -3.47 11.08 -2.46
N ASN A 152 -3.02 11.56 -3.63
CA ASN A 152 -3.70 11.37 -4.91
C ASN A 152 -3.56 9.95 -5.46
N GLY A 153 -2.55 9.20 -5.01
CA GLY A 153 -2.28 7.82 -5.42
C GLY A 153 -3.14 6.77 -4.70
N PHE A 154 -3.83 7.13 -3.60
CA PHE A 154 -4.74 6.22 -2.91
C PHE A 154 -5.93 5.84 -3.78
N SER A 155 -6.07 4.53 -4.03
CA SER A 155 -7.28 3.93 -4.62
C SER A 155 -8.49 4.09 -3.70
N ASP A 156 -9.69 4.14 -4.27
CA ASP A 156 -10.96 4.08 -3.53
C ASP A 156 -11.20 2.69 -2.91
N ASP A 157 -10.55 1.66 -3.44
CA ASP A 157 -10.53 0.30 -2.85
C ASP A 157 -9.10 -0.27 -2.87
N PRO A 158 -8.26 0.09 -1.87
CA PRO A 158 -6.88 -0.37 -1.77
C PRO A 158 -6.73 -1.89 -1.64
N ALA A 159 -7.66 -2.56 -0.94
CA ALA A 159 -7.61 -4.00 -0.71
C ALA A 159 -7.78 -4.81 -2.00
N SER A 160 -8.54 -4.32 -2.99
CA SER A 160 -8.82 -5.07 -4.23
C SER A 160 -7.56 -5.52 -4.99
N GLY A 161 -6.57 -4.63 -5.10
CA GLY A 161 -5.32 -4.90 -5.80
C GLY A 161 -4.44 -5.91 -5.05
N VAL A 162 -4.42 -5.81 -3.71
CA VAL A 162 -3.68 -6.73 -2.84
C VAL A 162 -4.32 -8.10 -2.84
N LEU A 163 -5.64 -8.18 -2.67
CA LEU A 163 -6.38 -9.44 -2.70
C LEU A 163 -6.19 -10.18 -4.02
N THR A 164 -6.21 -9.47 -5.15
CA THR A 164 -5.94 -10.07 -6.47
C THR A 164 -4.55 -10.73 -6.52
N GLN A 165 -3.53 -10.06 -5.99
CA GLN A 165 -2.17 -10.60 -5.95
C GLN A 165 -2.07 -11.81 -5.03
N LEU A 166 -2.69 -11.75 -3.84
CA LEU A 166 -2.71 -12.86 -2.88
C LEU A 166 -3.44 -14.08 -3.47
N GLN A 167 -4.55 -13.89 -4.17
CA GLN A 167 -5.28 -14.96 -4.85
C GLN A 167 -4.48 -15.59 -6.00
N GLN A 168 -3.73 -14.77 -6.75
CA GLN A 168 -2.80 -15.29 -7.77
C GLN A 168 -1.70 -16.13 -7.15
N ALA A 169 -1.10 -15.65 -6.04
CA ALA A 169 -0.10 -16.40 -5.29
C ALA A 169 -0.66 -17.72 -4.74
N ALA A 170 -1.90 -17.72 -4.23
CA ALA A 170 -2.59 -18.91 -3.73
C ALA A 170 -2.81 -19.97 -4.83
N THR A 171 -3.12 -19.56 -6.07
CA THR A 171 -3.48 -20.48 -7.17
C THR A 171 -2.34 -21.44 -7.54
N THR A 172 -1.09 -21.04 -7.36
CA THR A 172 0.10 -21.85 -7.66
C THR A 172 0.99 -22.05 -6.44
N GLY A 173 0.49 -21.68 -5.27
CA GLY A 173 1.28 -21.51 -4.05
C GLY A 173 1.15 -22.67 -3.07
N THR A 174 1.53 -22.38 -1.83
CA THR A 174 1.43 -23.28 -0.69
C THR A 174 0.09 -23.11 0.04
N ARG A 175 -0.23 -24.02 0.95
CA ARG A 175 -1.43 -23.88 1.79
C ARG A 175 -1.40 -22.59 2.62
N THR A 176 -0.23 -22.15 3.07
CA THR A 176 -0.03 -20.85 3.73
C THR A 176 -0.43 -19.68 2.83
N ALA A 177 -0.12 -19.73 1.53
CA ALA A 177 -0.53 -18.69 0.58
C ALA A 177 -2.05 -18.64 0.38
N GLU A 178 -2.71 -19.80 0.38
CA GLU A 178 -4.19 -19.90 0.35
C GLU A 178 -4.80 -19.28 1.61
N ILE A 179 -4.34 -19.70 2.80
CA ILE A 179 -4.81 -19.17 4.09
C ILE A 179 -4.60 -17.65 4.14
N ARG A 180 -3.46 -17.14 3.67
CA ARG A 180 -3.21 -15.69 3.59
C ARG A 180 -4.25 -14.97 2.74
N ALA A 181 -4.58 -15.49 1.57
CA ALA A 181 -5.60 -14.90 0.71
C ALA A 181 -6.99 -14.95 1.35
N GLU A 182 -7.34 -16.06 2.03
CA GLU A 182 -8.60 -16.22 2.77
C GLU A 182 -8.70 -15.22 3.93
N VAL A 183 -7.70 -15.17 4.81
CA VAL A 183 -7.64 -14.27 5.97
C VAL A 183 -7.63 -12.80 5.52
N PHE A 184 -6.88 -12.47 4.46
CA PHE A 184 -6.89 -11.11 3.90
C PHE A 184 -8.27 -10.74 3.35
N ALA A 185 -8.95 -11.64 2.64
CA ALA A 185 -10.28 -11.37 2.10
C ALA A 185 -11.28 -11.01 3.21
N ASP A 186 -11.23 -11.74 4.33
CA ASP A 186 -12.08 -11.48 5.50
C ASP A 186 -11.73 -10.15 6.20
N ARG A 187 -10.46 -9.74 6.16
CA ARG A 187 -9.94 -8.53 6.80
C ARG A 187 -9.70 -7.35 5.84
N ALA A 188 -10.16 -7.47 4.60
CA ALA A 188 -10.05 -6.40 3.60
C ALA A 188 -10.66 -5.07 4.08
N PRO A 189 -11.78 -5.04 4.84
CA PRO A 189 -12.28 -3.80 5.44
C PRO A 189 -11.28 -3.14 6.39
N ASP A 190 -10.62 -3.90 7.28
CA ASP A 190 -9.62 -3.38 8.22
C ASP A 190 -8.42 -2.78 7.48
N TYR A 191 -7.99 -3.43 6.39
CA TYR A 191 -6.93 -2.90 5.54
C TYR A 191 -7.34 -1.58 4.90
N ASN A 192 -8.54 -1.51 4.33
CA ASN A 192 -9.06 -0.28 3.72
C ASN A 192 -9.21 0.86 4.75
N GLU A 193 -9.64 0.56 5.97
CA GLU A 193 -9.69 1.52 7.07
C GLU A 193 -8.28 2.02 7.41
N SER A 194 -7.30 1.12 7.52
CA SER A 194 -5.91 1.53 7.72
C SER A 194 -5.48 2.48 6.60
N GLN A 195 -5.63 2.12 5.32
CA GLN A 195 -5.21 2.98 4.20
C GLN A 195 -5.88 4.35 4.21
N THR A 196 -7.15 4.41 4.59
CA THR A 196 -7.87 5.69 4.75
C THR A 196 -7.23 6.56 5.83
N ALA A 197 -6.92 5.98 6.99
CA ALA A 197 -6.23 6.70 8.07
C ALA A 197 -4.85 7.23 7.63
N LEU A 198 -4.09 6.48 6.81
CA LEU A 198 -2.83 7.02 6.25
C LEU A 198 -3.07 8.22 5.36
N LYS A 199 -4.06 8.13 4.47
CA LYS A 199 -4.39 9.21 3.56
C LYS A 199 -4.70 10.48 4.34
N GLU A 200 -5.48 10.36 5.42
CA GLU A 200 -5.79 11.45 6.34
C GLU A 200 -4.53 12.00 7.04
N ASP A 201 -3.61 11.15 7.49
CA ASP A 201 -2.35 11.60 8.10
C ASP A 201 -1.49 12.45 7.15
N PHE A 202 -1.36 12.03 5.87
CA PHE A 202 -0.68 12.83 4.86
C PHE A 202 -1.42 14.14 4.57
N GLN A 203 -2.74 14.11 4.47
CA GLN A 203 -3.56 15.31 4.26
C GLN A 203 -3.37 16.32 5.40
N ASN A 204 -3.46 15.87 6.65
CA ASN A 204 -3.24 16.72 7.82
C ASN A 204 -1.83 17.34 7.83
N CYS A 205 -0.81 16.59 7.39
CA CYS A 205 0.54 17.12 7.27
C CYS A 205 0.66 18.20 6.19
N VAL A 206 0.11 17.95 5.00
CA VAL A 206 0.08 18.91 3.89
C VAL A 206 -0.67 20.18 4.28
N ASP A 207 -1.85 20.03 4.89
CA ASP A 207 -2.67 21.15 5.37
C ASP A 207 -1.92 21.98 6.42
N ALA A 208 -1.18 21.36 7.33
CA ALA A 208 -0.36 22.06 8.32
C ALA A 208 0.81 22.85 7.69
N ILE A 209 1.42 22.33 6.61
CA ILE A 209 2.43 23.06 5.84
C ILE A 209 1.78 24.26 5.13
N ASP A 210 0.63 24.06 4.49
CA ASP A 210 -0.09 25.11 3.78
C ASP A 210 -0.58 26.24 4.71
N ASP A 211 -1.08 25.90 5.89
CA ASP A 211 -1.49 26.88 6.90
C ASP A 211 -0.31 27.70 7.45
N ALA A 212 0.89 27.10 7.49
CA ALA A 212 2.11 27.77 7.93
C ALA A 212 2.73 28.67 6.86
N ARG A 213 2.38 28.49 5.58
CA ARG A 213 2.90 29.31 4.47
C ARG A 213 2.45 30.76 4.64
N PRO A 214 3.37 31.74 4.64
CA PRO A 214 3.01 33.13 4.81
C PRO A 214 2.12 33.60 3.65
N ILE A 215 0.90 34.06 3.98
CA ILE A 215 -0.03 34.64 3.01
C ILE A 215 0.70 35.74 2.23
N PRO A 216 0.73 35.72 0.88
CA PRO A 216 1.37 36.75 0.11
C PRO A 216 0.77 38.13 0.49
N LEU A 217 1.61 39.08 0.90
CA LEU A 217 1.19 40.42 1.39
C LEU A 217 0.18 41.13 0.47
N GLN A 218 0.25 40.85 -0.84
CA GLN A 218 -0.72 41.34 -1.83
C GLN A 218 -2.18 40.95 -1.54
N TYR A 219 -2.44 39.75 -1.01
CA TYR A 219 -3.79 39.30 -0.64
C TYR A 219 -4.29 39.92 0.67
N ILE A 220 -3.40 40.19 1.63
CA ILE A 220 -3.75 40.92 2.86
C ILE A 220 -4.16 42.36 2.52
N LEU A 221 -3.44 43.01 1.60
CA LEU A 221 -3.75 44.36 1.14
C LEU A 221 -5.07 44.42 0.34
N LEU A 222 -5.32 43.44 -0.52
CA LEU A 222 -6.58 43.34 -1.28
C LEU A 222 -7.78 43.01 -0.39
N GLY A 223 -7.64 42.06 0.55
CA GLY A 223 -8.69 41.71 1.50
C GLY A 223 -9.03 42.87 2.45
N GLY A 224 -8.01 43.59 2.95
CA GLY A 224 -8.18 44.81 3.73
C GLY A 224 -8.86 45.94 2.94
N ALA A 225 -8.52 46.11 1.66
CA ALA A 225 -9.14 47.11 0.79
C ALA A 225 -10.61 46.79 0.48
N ILE A 226 -10.95 45.52 0.26
CA ILE A 226 -12.33 45.07 0.02
C ILE A 226 -13.17 45.23 1.29
N ALA A 227 -12.67 44.83 2.46
CA ALA A 227 -13.35 45.02 3.73
C ALA A 227 -13.61 46.51 4.03
N LEU A 228 -12.62 47.38 3.79
CA LEU A 228 -12.79 48.82 3.93
C LEU A 228 -13.80 49.41 2.92
N ALA A 229 -13.79 48.94 1.67
CA ALA A 229 -14.76 49.38 0.66
C ALA A 229 -16.20 49.00 1.05
N VAL A 230 -16.42 47.79 1.57
CA VAL A 230 -17.73 47.34 2.06
C VAL A 230 -18.17 48.15 3.29
N ILE A 231 -17.27 48.44 4.23
CA ILE A 231 -17.56 49.29 5.39
C ILE A 231 -17.93 50.71 4.96
N VAL A 232 -17.19 51.31 4.02
CA VAL A 232 -17.49 52.64 3.48
C VAL A 232 -18.85 52.66 2.76
N LEU A 233 -19.17 51.63 1.97
CA LEU A 233 -20.46 51.51 1.31
C LEU A 233 -21.61 51.32 2.31
N ALA A 234 -21.40 50.55 3.38
CA ALA A 234 -22.40 50.37 4.45
C ALA A 234 -22.65 51.68 5.23
N ILE A 235 -21.61 52.44 5.56
CA ILE A 235 -21.72 53.77 6.19
C ILE A 235 -22.48 54.74 5.27
N ARG A 236 -22.16 54.74 3.97
CA ARG A 236 -22.79 55.63 2.99
C ARG A 236 -24.27 55.25 2.76
N ALA A 237 -24.59 53.97 2.73
CA ALA A 237 -25.97 53.48 2.62
C ALA A 237 -26.81 53.84 3.87
N TRP A 238 -26.25 53.70 5.06
CA TRP A 238 -26.92 54.07 6.31
C TRP A 238 -27.12 55.60 6.45
N SER A 239 -26.12 56.39 6.02
CA SER A 239 -26.21 57.85 5.92
C SER A 239 -27.28 58.31 4.93
N ASN A 240 -27.37 57.66 3.76
CA ASN A 240 -28.36 58.01 2.74
C ASN A 240 -29.79 57.58 3.12
N SER A 241 -29.93 56.48 3.85
CA SER A 241 -31.21 56.02 4.43
C SER A 241 -31.76 56.97 5.49
N ARG A 242 -30.89 57.73 6.20
CA ARG A 242 -31.30 58.74 7.19
C ARG A 242 -31.63 60.11 6.60
N LYS A 243 -31.52 60.33 5.30
CA LYS A 243 -32.14 61.50 4.66
C LYS A 243 -33.64 61.25 4.52
N THR A 244 -34.36 61.47 5.61
CA THR A 244 -35.82 61.61 5.59
C THR A 244 -36.21 62.60 4.50
N SER A 245 -37.03 62.12 3.56
CA SER A 245 -37.82 62.94 2.66
C SER A 245 -38.63 63.92 3.49
N LYS A 246 -38.16 65.17 3.61
CA LYS A 246 -39.06 66.26 3.97
C LYS A 246 -39.98 66.47 2.78
N HIS A 247 -41.16 65.87 2.86
CA HIS A 247 -42.26 66.14 1.95
C HIS A 247 -42.55 67.64 1.94
N SER A 248 -42.60 68.17 0.73
CA SER A 248 -43.46 69.26 0.25
C SER A 248 -44.55 69.70 1.25
N GLN A 249 -44.48 70.97 1.64
CA GLN A 249 -45.65 71.83 1.81
C GLN A 249 -45.36 73.14 1.08
#